data_AF-T0YB42-F1
#
_entry.id   AF-T0YB42-F1
#
_cell.length_a   1.000
_cell.length_b   1.000
_cell.length_c   1.000
_cell.angle_alpha   90.00
_cell.angle_beta   90.00
_cell.angle_gamma   90.00
#
_symmetry.space_group_name_H-M   'P 1'
#
loop_
_entity.id
_entity.type
_entity.pdbx_description
1 polymer ?
#
loop_
_entity_poly.entity_id
_entity_poly.type
_entity_poly.pdbx_seq_one_letter_code
_entity_poly.pdbx_strand_id
1 'polypeptide(L)'
;KIGHFDASPAVLEFVCSAKLAELAALGTSCPDHFLRTKIRPLVLPFDPSNPDLDRLLGSLDAEIDAYRKDYAQYYQRCKRSNSPPMRDPNPVVYLIPGVGMLTFARDKATARISAEFYINAINVMRGASSVDTYVGLPEQEAFDIEYWLLEEAKLKRMPKPKSLAGRIGVITGGAGGIGRAVGRRMLMEGA
;
A
#
# COMPACT_ATOMS: atom_id res chain seq x y z
N LYS A 1 2.62 -11.04 -3.17
CA LYS A 1 2.64 -10.03 -2.07
C LYS A 1 1.81 -10.57 -0.92
N ILE A 2 2.07 -10.15 0.32
CA ILE A 2 1.28 -10.49 1.51
C ILE A 2 0.37 -9.31 1.86
N GLY A 3 -0.88 -9.62 2.24
CA GLY A 3 -1.90 -8.65 2.62
C GLY A 3 -1.95 -8.32 4.12
N HIS A 4 -2.34 -7.10 4.45
CA HIS A 4 -2.77 -6.69 5.79
C HIS A 4 -4.10 -5.94 5.70
N PHE A 5 -5.06 -6.38 6.50
CA PHE A 5 -6.39 -5.79 6.60
C PHE A 5 -6.49 -4.97 7.87
N ASP A 6 -7.03 -3.76 7.75
CA ASP A 6 -7.33 -2.86 8.87
C ASP A 6 -8.75 -2.31 8.73
N ALA A 7 -9.54 -2.47 9.79
CA ALA A 7 -10.88 -1.92 9.95
C ALA A 7 -11.00 -1.18 11.28
N SER A 8 -9.92 -0.53 11.71
CA SER A 8 -9.94 0.34 12.88
C SER A 8 -10.94 1.48 12.69
N PRO A 9 -11.45 2.10 13.78
CA PRO A 9 -12.42 3.19 13.69
C PRO A 9 -11.96 4.33 12.79
N ALA A 10 -10.67 4.68 12.84
CA ALA A 10 -10.11 5.74 12.01
C ALA A 10 -10.19 5.42 10.51
N VAL A 11 -9.95 4.16 10.13
CA VAL A 11 -10.06 3.70 8.73
C VAL A 11 -11.52 3.64 8.30
N LEU A 12 -12.39 3.04 9.12
CA LEU A 12 -13.81 2.90 8.80
C LEU A 12 -14.50 4.26 8.61
N GLU A 13 -14.23 5.22 9.50
CA GLU A 13 -14.74 6.58 9.36
C GLU A 13 -14.27 7.23 8.05
N PHE A 14 -13.01 7.01 7.67
CA PHE A 14 -12.46 7.58 6.44
C PHE A 14 -13.06 6.96 5.18
N VAL A 15 -13.13 5.62 5.09
CA VAL A 15 -13.68 4.94 3.90
C VAL A 15 -15.20 5.09 3.79
N CYS A 16 -15.89 5.49 4.86
CA CYS A 16 -17.31 5.82 4.83
C CYS A 16 -17.57 7.33 4.70
N SER A 17 -16.53 8.16 4.59
CA SER A 17 -16.67 9.61 4.47
C SER A 17 -17.16 10.04 3.09
N ALA A 18 -18.02 11.06 3.05
CA ALA A 18 -18.41 11.74 1.80
C ALA A 18 -17.21 12.36 1.06
N LYS A 19 -16.10 12.63 1.75
CA LYS A 19 -14.87 13.19 1.18
C LYS A 19 -13.84 12.14 0.76
N LEU A 20 -14.17 10.84 0.80
CA LEU A 20 -13.21 9.77 0.50
C LEU A 20 -12.50 9.96 -0.84
N ALA A 21 -13.26 10.16 -1.92
CA ALA A 21 -12.68 10.23 -3.26
C ALA A 21 -11.71 11.42 -3.42
N GLU A 22 -12.08 12.57 -2.85
CA GLU A 22 -11.26 13.79 -2.86
C GLU A 22 -9.97 13.58 -2.04
N LEU A 23 -10.10 13.18 -0.78
CA LEU A 23 -8.96 13.06 0.13
C LEU A 23 -8.03 11.91 -0.27
N ALA A 24 -8.56 10.78 -0.72
CA ALA A 24 -7.75 9.66 -1.20
C ALA A 24 -6.93 10.04 -2.44
N ALA A 25 -7.44 10.90 -3.32
CA ALA A 25 -6.71 11.36 -4.50
C ALA A 25 -5.50 12.24 -4.14
N LEU A 26 -5.53 12.93 -2.99
CA LEU A 26 -4.44 13.77 -2.48
C LEU A 26 -3.28 12.96 -1.87
N GLY A 27 -3.50 11.66 -1.60
CA GLY A 27 -2.41 10.74 -1.32
C GLY A 27 -1.99 10.62 0.14
N THR A 28 -0.70 10.80 0.41
CA THR A 28 -0.09 10.58 1.73
C THR A 28 0.38 11.88 2.37
N SER A 29 0.44 11.90 3.71
CA SER A 29 0.72 13.11 4.49
C SER A 29 2.19 13.47 4.66
N CYS A 30 3.10 12.50 4.48
CA CYS A 30 4.53 12.69 4.74
C CYS A 30 5.36 12.20 3.54
N PRO A 31 6.37 12.99 3.09
CA PRO A 31 7.35 12.59 2.10
C PRO A 31 7.89 11.16 2.26
N ASP A 32 8.22 10.75 3.49
CA ASP A 32 8.83 9.45 3.75
C ASP A 32 7.91 8.25 3.47
N HIS A 33 6.60 8.50 3.31
CA HIS A 33 5.62 7.44 3.09
C HIS A 33 5.55 6.98 1.63
N PHE A 34 5.98 7.80 0.65
CA PHE A 34 5.75 7.50 -0.78
C PHE A 34 6.31 6.14 -1.22
N LEU A 35 7.43 5.70 -0.65
CA LEU A 35 8.01 4.38 -0.96
C LEU A 35 7.17 3.19 -0.45
N ARG A 36 6.30 3.45 0.52
CA ARG A 36 5.49 2.43 1.20
C ARG A 36 4.02 2.50 0.82
N THR A 37 3.50 3.67 0.49
CA THR A 37 2.08 3.86 0.16
C THR A 37 1.83 4.24 -1.29
N LYS A 38 2.89 4.58 -2.06
CA LYS A 38 2.81 5.28 -3.35
C LYS A 38 2.19 6.67 -3.23
N ILE A 39 2.08 7.36 -4.37
CA ILE A 39 1.48 8.69 -4.45
C ILE A 39 0.02 8.73 -4.01
N ARG A 40 -0.76 7.66 -4.25
CA ARG A 40 -2.16 7.54 -3.79
C ARG A 40 -2.64 6.08 -3.69
N PRO A 41 -3.64 5.78 -2.84
CA PRO A 41 -4.31 4.48 -2.80
C PRO A 41 -5.15 4.21 -4.07
N LEU A 42 -5.60 2.97 -4.24
CA LEU A 42 -6.73 2.62 -5.10
C LEU A 42 -8.00 2.59 -4.25
N VAL A 43 -9.01 3.37 -4.62
CA VAL A 43 -10.36 3.28 -4.04
C VAL A 43 -11.17 2.34 -4.89
N LEU A 44 -11.69 1.26 -4.31
CA LEU A 44 -12.53 0.31 -5.04
C LEU A 44 -13.98 0.82 -5.11
N PRO A 45 -14.67 0.63 -6.25
CA PRO A 45 -16.02 1.14 -6.48
C PRO A 45 -17.08 0.24 -5.81
N PHE A 46 -17.01 0.12 -4.49
CA PHE A 46 -17.99 -0.64 -3.69
C PHE A 46 -19.02 0.30 -3.07
N ASP A 47 -20.30 0.04 -3.31
CA ASP A 47 -21.41 0.75 -2.69
C ASP A 47 -21.92 -0.04 -1.48
N PRO A 48 -21.69 0.43 -0.24
CA PRO A 48 -22.17 -0.27 0.95
C PRO A 48 -23.69 -0.21 1.13
N SER A 49 -24.39 0.70 0.45
CA SER A 49 -25.87 0.81 0.51
C SER A 49 -26.57 -0.17 -0.45
N ASN A 50 -25.88 -0.63 -1.48
CA ASN A 50 -26.36 -1.65 -2.41
C ASN A 50 -25.21 -2.62 -2.74
N PRO A 51 -24.84 -3.51 -1.81
CA PRO A 51 -23.65 -4.34 -1.93
C PRO A 51 -23.78 -5.37 -3.06
N ASP A 52 -22.88 -5.27 -4.04
CA ASP A 52 -22.76 -6.21 -5.16
C ASP A 52 -21.31 -6.68 -5.29
N LEU A 53 -21.03 -7.84 -4.68
CA LEU A 53 -19.69 -8.40 -4.63
C LEU A 53 -19.25 -8.94 -6.00
N ASP A 54 -20.16 -9.56 -6.75
CA ASP A 54 -19.82 -10.15 -8.05
C ASP A 54 -19.44 -9.06 -9.06
N ARG A 55 -20.15 -7.93 -9.04
CA ARG A 55 -19.78 -6.75 -9.83
C ARG A 55 -18.43 -6.19 -9.44
N LEU A 56 -18.16 -6.05 -8.14
CA LEU A 56 -16.86 -5.57 -7.66
C LEU A 56 -15.74 -6.50 -8.11
N LEU A 57 -15.88 -7.81 -7.89
CA LEU A 57 -14.88 -8.80 -8.29
C LEU A 57 -14.67 -8.79 -9.80
N GLY A 58 -15.74 -8.66 -10.59
CA GLY A 58 -15.69 -8.55 -12.04
C GLY A 58 -15.03 -7.27 -12.56
N SER A 59 -14.95 -6.20 -11.75
CA SER A 59 -14.29 -4.95 -12.13
C SER A 59 -12.83 -4.85 -11.68
N LEU A 60 -12.36 -5.71 -10.77
CA LEU A 60 -11.03 -5.59 -10.14
C LEU A 60 -9.87 -5.48 -11.14
N ASP A 61 -9.86 -6.31 -12.18
CA ASP A 61 -8.79 -6.28 -13.18
C ASP A 61 -8.74 -4.93 -13.91
N ALA A 62 -9.92 -4.40 -14.28
CA ALA A 62 -10.02 -3.10 -14.93
C ALA A 62 -9.60 -1.95 -14.00
N GLU A 63 -9.98 -1.97 -12.72
CA GLU A 63 -9.58 -0.97 -11.73
C GLU A 63 -8.06 -0.97 -11.50
N ILE A 64 -7.47 -2.16 -11.40
CA ILE A 64 -6.01 -2.31 -11.22
C ILE A 64 -5.27 -1.84 -12.48
N ASP A 65 -5.75 -2.17 -13.68
CA ASP A 65 -5.14 -1.73 -14.92
C ASP A 65 -5.27 -0.22 -15.14
N ALA A 66 -6.40 0.38 -14.77
CA ALA A 66 -6.58 1.83 -14.75
C ALA A 66 -5.56 2.48 -13.80
N TYR A 67 -5.41 1.97 -12.58
CA TYR A 67 -4.40 2.46 -11.63
C TYR A 67 -2.98 2.36 -12.20
N ARG A 68 -2.62 1.22 -12.81
CA ARG A 68 -1.29 1.03 -13.43
C ARG A 68 -1.03 2.03 -14.55
N LYS A 69 -2.04 2.28 -15.39
CA LYS A 69 -1.96 3.27 -16.48
C LYS A 69 -1.76 4.68 -15.93
N ASP A 70 -2.52 5.07 -14.92
CA ASP A 70 -2.39 6.37 -14.27
C ASP A 70 -1.01 6.55 -13.62
N TYR A 71 -0.52 5.54 -12.92
CA TYR A 71 0.81 5.56 -12.32
C TYR A 71 1.92 5.66 -13.37
N ALA A 72 1.77 4.97 -14.50
CA ALA A 72 2.70 5.08 -15.62
C ALA A 72 2.69 6.48 -16.24
N GLN A 73 1.52 7.10 -16.40
CA GLN A 73 1.41 8.46 -16.89
C GLN A 73 2.05 9.47 -15.94
N TYR A 74 1.80 9.35 -14.63
CA TYR A 74 2.48 10.12 -13.59
C TYR A 74 4.00 10.01 -13.72
N TYR A 75 4.52 8.78 -13.83
CA TYR A 75 5.95 8.57 -14.03
C TYR A 75 6.46 9.26 -15.31
N GLN A 76 5.76 9.15 -16.44
CA GLN A 76 6.20 9.79 -17.68
C GLN A 76 6.16 11.33 -17.62
N ARG A 77 5.18 11.91 -16.93
CA ARG A 77 5.07 13.37 -16.77
C ARG A 77 6.19 13.95 -15.90
N CYS A 78 6.57 13.25 -14.83
CA CYS A 78 7.48 13.79 -13.81
C CYS A 78 8.92 13.28 -13.88
N LYS A 79 9.20 12.20 -14.64
CA LYS A 79 10.56 11.64 -14.73
C LYS A 79 11.56 12.68 -15.26
N ARG A 80 12.75 12.61 -14.68
CA ARG A 80 13.95 13.30 -15.14
C ARG A 80 14.83 12.34 -15.95
N SER A 81 15.80 12.89 -16.66
CA SER A 81 16.76 12.10 -17.44
C SER A 81 17.55 11.09 -16.60
N ASN A 82 17.75 11.37 -15.31
CA ASN A 82 18.45 10.51 -14.36
C ASN A 82 17.53 9.72 -13.44
N SER A 83 16.20 9.75 -13.63
CA SER A 83 15.27 9.03 -12.77
C SER A 83 15.48 7.51 -12.87
N PRO A 84 15.41 6.77 -11.75
CA PRO A 84 15.38 5.31 -11.77
C PRO A 84 14.25 4.76 -12.66
N PRO A 85 14.34 3.50 -13.11
CA PRO A 85 13.23 2.83 -13.79
C PRO A 85 11.94 2.89 -12.98
N MET A 86 10.81 2.93 -13.67
CA MET A 86 9.49 2.92 -13.05
C MET A 86 9.35 1.75 -12.06
N ARG A 87 8.91 2.05 -10.84
CA ARG A 87 8.65 1.03 -9.82
C ARG A 87 7.44 0.18 -10.22
N ASP A 88 7.23 -0.92 -9.50
CA ASP A 88 6.02 -1.75 -9.62
C ASP A 88 4.76 -0.85 -9.65
N PRO A 89 3.97 -0.85 -10.74
CA PRO A 89 2.85 0.08 -10.90
C PRO A 89 1.59 -0.35 -10.14
N ASN A 90 1.60 -1.48 -9.42
CA ASN A 90 0.44 -1.95 -8.66
C ASN A 90 0.19 -1.10 -7.40
N PRO A 91 -1.08 -0.89 -7.01
CA PRO A 91 -1.40 -0.19 -5.77
C PRO A 91 -0.82 -0.94 -4.57
N VAL A 92 -0.40 -0.18 -3.55
CA VAL A 92 -0.04 -0.74 -2.24
C VAL A 92 -1.23 -0.68 -1.28
N VAL A 93 -1.96 0.43 -1.28
CA VAL A 93 -3.12 0.67 -0.41
C VAL A 93 -4.40 0.57 -1.23
N TYR A 94 -5.35 -0.22 -0.75
CA TYR A 94 -6.68 -0.41 -1.31
C TYR A 94 -7.71 0.02 -0.27
N LEU A 95 -8.58 0.95 -0.62
CA LEU A 95 -9.65 1.44 0.23
C LEU A 95 -10.97 0.91 -0.29
N ILE A 96 -11.77 0.32 0.60
CA ILE A 96 -13.04 -0.30 0.27
C ILE A 96 -14.11 0.36 1.14
N PRO A 97 -14.99 1.21 0.55
CA PRO A 97 -16.06 1.85 1.29
C PRO A 97 -16.87 0.85 2.12
N GLY A 98 -17.22 1.19 3.36
CA GLY A 98 -17.98 0.29 4.25
C GLY A 98 -17.27 -0.97 4.75
N VAL A 99 -16.06 -1.29 4.26
CA VAL A 99 -15.34 -2.52 4.63
C VAL A 99 -14.03 -2.23 5.35
N GLY A 100 -13.20 -1.32 4.82
CA GLY A 100 -11.92 -0.95 5.44
C GLY A 100 -10.78 -0.79 4.44
N MET A 101 -9.55 -1.06 4.90
CA MET A 101 -8.32 -0.90 4.12
C MET A 101 -7.56 -2.22 4.01
N LEU A 102 -7.09 -2.51 2.80
CA LEU A 102 -6.12 -3.57 2.53
C LEU A 102 -4.80 -2.96 2.07
N THR A 103 -3.69 -3.52 2.55
CA THR A 103 -2.34 -3.15 2.08
C THR A 103 -1.54 -4.37 1.66
N PHE A 104 -0.75 -4.25 0.59
CA PHE A 104 0.03 -5.36 0.04
C PHE A 104 1.51 -5.01 -0.12
N ALA A 105 2.36 -5.81 0.51
CA ALA A 105 3.81 -5.65 0.41
C ALA A 105 4.54 -6.99 0.24
N ARG A 106 5.88 -6.94 0.22
CA ARG A 106 6.74 -8.13 0.10
C ARG A 106 6.58 -9.11 1.27
N ASP A 107 6.34 -8.61 2.48
CA ASP A 107 6.22 -9.39 3.71
C ASP A 107 5.17 -8.76 4.64
N LYS A 108 4.75 -9.52 5.66
CA LYS A 108 3.67 -9.11 6.57
C LYS A 108 4.01 -7.85 7.36
N ALA A 109 5.26 -7.72 7.80
CA ALA A 109 5.72 -6.57 8.57
C ALA A 109 5.60 -5.29 7.72
N THR A 110 6.10 -5.33 6.48
CA THR A 110 6.01 -4.19 5.55
C THR A 110 4.57 -3.85 5.18
N ALA A 111 3.70 -4.85 5.00
CA ALA A 111 2.28 -4.63 4.71
C ALA A 111 1.60 -3.88 5.87
N ARG A 112 1.77 -4.35 7.11
CA ARG A 112 1.25 -3.67 8.31
C ARG A 112 1.80 -2.24 8.44
N ILE A 113 3.11 -2.05 8.26
CA ILE A 113 3.72 -0.71 8.34
C ILE A 113 3.14 0.22 7.26
N SER A 114 2.84 -0.29 6.07
CA SER A 114 2.20 0.51 5.01
C SER A 114 0.79 0.94 5.40
N ALA A 115 0.03 0.07 6.08
CA ALA A 115 -1.26 0.43 6.67
C ALA A 115 -1.12 1.50 7.76
N GLU A 116 -0.15 1.35 8.67
CA GLU A 116 0.12 2.32 9.74
C GLU A 116 0.48 3.72 9.18
N PHE A 117 1.30 3.77 8.14
CA PHE A 117 1.61 5.04 7.46
C PHE A 117 0.37 5.68 6.83
N TYR A 118 -0.51 4.87 6.23
CA TYR A 118 -1.72 5.41 5.63
C TYR A 118 -2.76 5.84 6.68
N ILE A 119 -2.84 5.15 7.82
CA ILE A 119 -3.64 5.59 8.98
C ILE A 119 -3.15 6.95 9.48
N ASN A 120 -1.83 7.17 9.53
CA ASN A 120 -1.30 8.49 9.88
C ASN A 120 -1.72 9.55 8.84
N ALA A 121 -1.73 9.21 7.54
CA ALA A 121 -2.26 10.10 6.51
C ALA A 121 -3.73 10.42 6.72
N ILE A 122 -4.58 9.44 7.04
CA ILE A 122 -5.99 9.63 7.39
C ILE A 122 -6.14 10.62 8.54
N ASN A 123 -5.35 10.46 9.60
CA ASN A 123 -5.43 11.33 10.77
C ASN A 123 -4.99 12.77 10.46
N VAL A 124 -3.94 12.95 9.64
CA VAL A 124 -3.51 14.27 9.17
C VAL A 124 -4.57 14.91 8.29
N MET A 125 -5.13 14.17 7.32
CA MET A 125 -6.21 14.66 6.45
C MET A 125 -7.43 15.07 7.28
N ARG A 126 -7.84 14.26 8.27
CA ARG A 126 -8.94 14.58 9.19
C ARG A 126 -8.64 15.86 9.98
N GLY A 127 -7.47 15.92 10.62
CA GLY A 127 -7.05 17.06 11.45
C GLY A 127 -6.99 18.36 10.65
N ALA A 128 -6.30 18.35 9.50
CA ALA A 128 -6.23 19.48 8.60
C ALA A 128 -7.62 19.93 8.13
N SER A 129 -8.45 18.98 7.68
CA SER A 129 -9.82 19.23 7.19
C SER A 129 -10.77 19.80 8.24
N SER A 130 -10.42 19.68 9.53
CA SER A 130 -11.21 20.26 10.63
C SER A 130 -10.88 21.73 10.89
N VAL A 131 -9.73 22.20 10.39
CA VAL A 131 -9.27 23.59 10.54
C VAL A 131 -9.45 24.36 9.23
N ASP A 132 -9.00 23.80 8.12
CA ASP A 132 -9.09 24.37 6.76
C ASP A 132 -9.01 23.25 5.71
N THR A 133 -8.67 23.57 4.47
CA THR A 133 -8.57 22.63 3.35
C THR A 133 -7.22 21.91 3.39
N TYR A 134 -7.25 20.58 3.38
CA TYR A 134 -6.03 19.79 3.23
C TYR A 134 -5.45 19.94 1.82
N VAL A 135 -4.16 20.24 1.73
CA VAL A 135 -3.43 20.38 0.46
C VAL A 135 -2.28 19.38 0.43
N GLY A 136 -2.30 18.50 -0.57
CA GLY A 136 -1.22 17.54 -0.84
C GLY A 136 -0.02 18.19 -1.55
N LEU A 137 1.08 17.44 -1.65
CA LEU A 137 2.26 17.89 -2.38
C LEU A 137 1.98 17.97 -3.90
N PRO A 138 2.58 18.93 -4.62
CA PRO A 138 2.57 18.93 -6.08
C PRO A 138 3.17 17.62 -6.63
N GLU A 139 2.63 17.15 -7.76
CA GLU A 139 2.99 15.86 -8.37
C GLU A 139 4.51 15.72 -8.61
N GLN A 140 5.17 16.79 -9.05
CA GLN A 140 6.63 16.76 -9.28
C GLN A 140 7.44 16.63 -7.98
N GLU A 141 7.00 17.27 -6.89
CA GLU A 141 7.69 17.18 -5.60
C GLU A 141 7.51 15.78 -5.00
N ALA A 142 6.30 15.24 -5.08
CA ALA A 142 6.02 13.85 -4.70
C ALA A 142 6.90 12.86 -5.49
N PHE A 143 7.06 13.08 -6.79
CA PHE A 143 7.92 12.27 -7.65
C PHE A 143 9.40 12.33 -7.24
N ASP A 144 9.92 13.53 -7.00
CA ASP A 144 11.30 13.74 -6.61
C ASP A 144 11.66 13.00 -5.30
N ILE A 145 10.68 12.84 -4.40
CA ILE A 145 10.80 12.07 -3.17
C ILE A 145 10.70 10.56 -3.45
N GLU A 146 9.67 10.09 -4.16
CA GLU A 146 9.45 8.66 -4.44
C GLU A 146 10.59 8.02 -5.26
N TYR A 147 11.21 8.81 -6.13
CA TYR A 147 12.31 8.42 -7.03
C TYR A 147 13.66 9.01 -6.62
N TRP A 148 13.81 9.42 -5.36
CA TRP A 148 15.04 10.01 -4.86
C TRP A 148 16.26 9.06 -4.99
N LEU A 149 17.30 9.53 -5.67
CA LEU A 149 18.48 8.71 -6.02
C LEU A 149 19.26 8.17 -4.82
N LEU A 150 19.34 8.95 -3.72
CA LEU A 150 20.04 8.50 -2.52
C LEU A 150 19.28 7.37 -1.83
N GLU A 151 17.95 7.40 -1.87
CA GLU A 151 17.13 6.32 -1.33
C GLU A 151 17.21 5.07 -2.21
N GLU A 152 17.25 5.23 -3.53
CA GLU A 152 17.50 4.13 -4.46
C GLU A 152 18.88 3.48 -4.21
N ALA A 153 19.91 4.28 -3.87
CA ALA A 153 21.21 3.76 -3.49
C ALA A 153 21.17 2.96 -2.16
N LYS A 154 20.32 3.35 -1.19
CA LYS A 154 20.10 2.55 0.03
C LYS A 154 19.40 1.23 -0.29
N LEU A 155 18.37 1.26 -1.14
CA LEU A 155 17.63 0.06 -1.54
C LEU A 155 18.53 -0.96 -2.24
N LYS A 156 19.43 -0.51 -3.13
CA LYS A 156 20.41 -1.38 -3.79
C LYS A 156 21.42 -2.04 -2.84
N ARG A 157 21.63 -1.47 -1.65
CA ARG A 157 22.52 -2.02 -0.61
C ARG A 157 21.81 -3.02 0.30
N MET A 158 20.49 -3.19 0.17
CA MET A 158 19.77 -4.16 0.99
C MET A 158 20.24 -5.60 0.68
N PRO A 159 20.32 -6.48 1.70
CA PRO A 159 20.60 -7.88 1.47
C PRO A 159 19.59 -8.51 0.52
N LYS A 160 20.05 -9.50 -0.25
CA LYS A 160 19.16 -10.31 -1.09
C LYS A 160 18.06 -10.96 -0.24
N PRO A 161 16.86 -11.19 -0.80
CA PRO A 161 15.82 -11.95 -0.13
C PRO A 161 16.34 -13.30 0.38
N LYS A 162 15.85 -13.73 1.54
CA LYS A 162 16.18 -15.05 2.12
C LYS A 162 15.60 -16.18 1.26
N SER A 163 16.11 -17.39 1.46
CA SER A 163 15.81 -18.55 0.60
C SER A 163 14.33 -18.93 0.54
N LEU A 164 13.57 -18.70 1.62
CA LEU A 164 12.15 -19.01 1.70
C LEU A 164 11.25 -17.76 1.72
N ALA A 165 11.79 -16.58 1.39
CA ALA A 165 11.04 -15.32 1.39
C ALA A 165 9.72 -15.42 0.61
N GLY A 166 8.59 -15.26 1.29
CA GLY A 166 7.25 -15.26 0.68
C GLY A 166 6.72 -16.65 0.30
N ARG A 167 7.33 -17.73 0.81
CA ARG A 167 6.86 -19.10 0.61
C ARG A 167 5.92 -19.52 1.75
N ILE A 168 4.79 -20.14 1.41
CA ILE A 168 3.88 -20.71 2.40
C ILE A 168 4.26 -22.17 2.64
N GLY A 169 4.33 -22.58 3.91
CA GLY A 169 4.62 -23.96 4.31
C GLY A 169 3.67 -24.47 5.38
N VAL A 170 3.37 -25.78 5.33
CA VAL A 170 2.55 -26.49 6.31
C VAL A 170 3.41 -27.58 6.96
N ILE A 171 3.39 -27.65 8.29
CA ILE A 171 4.17 -28.63 9.06
C ILE A 171 3.21 -29.51 9.86
N THR A 172 3.14 -30.79 9.49
CA THR A 172 2.45 -31.81 10.30
C THR A 172 3.34 -32.26 11.45
N GLY A 173 2.77 -32.51 12.64
CA GLY A 173 3.57 -32.87 13.82
C GLY A 173 4.41 -31.72 14.37
N GLY A 174 4.01 -30.46 14.13
CA GLY A 174 4.75 -29.25 14.53
C GLY A 174 5.03 -29.11 16.04
N ALA A 175 4.28 -29.82 16.88
CA ALA A 175 4.51 -29.87 18.33
C ALA A 175 5.72 -30.73 18.73
N GLY A 176 6.16 -31.66 17.87
CA GLY A 176 7.35 -32.47 18.10
C GLY A 176 8.65 -31.67 17.91
N GLY A 177 9.75 -32.15 18.49
CA GLY A 177 11.05 -31.44 18.44
C GLY A 177 11.52 -31.10 17.02
N ILE A 178 11.39 -32.05 16.09
CA ILE A 178 11.74 -31.86 14.67
C ILE A 178 10.79 -30.85 14.02
N GLY A 179 9.49 -31.03 14.17
CA GLY A 179 8.48 -30.12 13.59
C GLY A 179 8.67 -28.66 14.04
N ARG A 180 8.96 -28.45 15.32
CA ARG A 180 9.24 -27.12 15.88
C ARG A 180 10.55 -26.53 15.34
N ALA A 181 11.60 -27.33 15.22
CA ALA A 181 12.88 -26.88 14.66
C ALA A 181 12.74 -26.49 13.18
N VAL A 182 12.00 -27.26 12.40
CA VAL A 182 11.67 -26.95 11.01
C VAL A 182 10.89 -25.65 10.93
N GLY A 183 9.84 -25.47 11.74
CA GLY A 183 9.04 -24.24 11.75
C GLY A 183 9.87 -23.00 12.07
N ARG A 184 10.76 -23.09 13.08
CA ARG A 184 11.71 -22.01 13.38
C ARG A 184 12.65 -21.71 12.22
N ARG A 185 13.20 -22.74 11.57
CA ARG A 185 14.09 -22.54 10.41
C ARG A 185 13.36 -21.88 9.25
N MET A 186 12.13 -22.30 8.96
CA MET A 186 11.30 -21.71 7.91
C MET A 186 11.05 -20.22 8.19
N LEU A 187 10.64 -19.86 9.41
CA LEU A 187 10.49 -18.47 9.84
C LEU A 187 11.79 -17.67 9.73
N MET A 188 12.92 -18.25 10.15
CA MET A 188 14.24 -17.61 10.03
C MET A 188 14.64 -17.37 8.57
N GLU A 189 14.21 -18.23 7.64
CA GLU A 189 14.47 -18.13 6.21
C GLU A 189 13.39 -17.32 5.45
N GLY A 190 12.40 -16.75 6.16
CA GLY A 190 11.43 -15.81 5.62
C GLY A 190 10.17 -16.43 5.00
N ALA A 191 9.87 -17.69 5.32
CA ALA A 191 8.56 -18.30 5.02
C ALA A 191 7.45 -17.62 5.83
#